data_AF-A0A925LM93-F1
#
_entry.id   AF-A0A925LM93-F1
#
_cell.length_a   1.000
_cell.length_b   1.000
_cell.length_c   1.000
_cell.angle_alpha   90.00
_cell.angle_beta   90.00
_cell.angle_gamma   90.00
#
_symmetry.space_group_name_H-M   'P 1'
#
loop_
_entity.id
_entity.type
_entity.pdbx_description
1 polymer ?
#
loop_
_entity_poly.entity_id
_entity_poly.type
_entity_poly.pdbx_seq_one_letter_code
_entity_poly.pdbx_strand_id
1 'polypeptide(L)'
;MYNILISAGASAAVLLILLLVLKLSWWIGLMIALVIFAAVFVLFSRITMKKVMASIETAGKDLQAQPPRFEKAIRELKDALQYSKWQLYVEGQIHSQIGMIYYMKRDFTNAFPHLEKSFFKNWAATAMLAISYMKRQKKDKMISTFERAVQWNGKESLLWSLYAYCMNESGEPA
;
A
#
# COMPACT_ATOMS: atom_id res chain seq x y z
N MET A 1 -14.78 -0.35 2.60
CA MET A 1 -13.91 -1.35 3.26
C MET A 1 -14.76 -2.48 3.81
N TYR A 2 -14.87 -3.60 3.09
CA TYR A 2 -15.76 -4.70 3.51
C TYR A 2 -15.42 -5.23 4.90
N ASN A 3 -14.14 -5.25 5.29
CA ASN A 3 -13.73 -5.70 6.61
C ASN A 3 -14.33 -4.85 7.75
N ILE A 4 -14.32 -3.51 7.61
CA ILE A 4 -14.90 -2.61 8.62
C ILE A 4 -16.41 -2.82 8.72
N LEU A 5 -17.10 -2.94 7.57
CA LEU A 5 -18.56 -3.12 7.54
C LEU A 5 -18.99 -4.45 8.17
N ILE A 6 -18.28 -5.55 7.84
CA ILE A 6 -18.56 -6.88 8.41
C ILE A 6 -18.27 -6.89 9.91
N SER A 7 -17.14 -6.31 10.33
CA SER A 7 -16.78 -6.25 11.75
C SER A 7 -17.76 -5.39 12.55
N ALA A 8 -18.20 -4.26 12.01
CA ALA A 8 -19.19 -3.38 12.64
C ALA A 8 -20.55 -4.06 12.74
N GLY A 9 -21.01 -4.74 11.68
CA GLY A 9 -22.27 -5.49 11.69
C GLY A 9 -22.26 -6.64 12.70
N ALA A 10 -21.16 -7.41 12.76
CA ALA A 10 -21.00 -8.49 13.74
C ALA A 10 -21.01 -7.96 15.18
N SER A 11 -20.28 -6.88 15.44
CA SER A 11 -20.23 -6.25 16.77
C SER A 11 -21.59 -5.69 17.20
N ALA A 12 -22.30 -5.02 16.29
CA ALA A 12 -23.64 -4.48 16.56
C ALA A 12 -24.66 -5.58 16.85
N ALA A 13 -24.63 -6.68 16.08
CA ALA A 13 -25.49 -7.83 16.33
C ALA A 13 -25.24 -8.45 17.70
N VAL A 14 -23.97 -8.61 18.10
CA VAL A 14 -23.64 -9.13 19.43
C VAL A 14 -24.06 -8.18 20.53
N LEU A 15 -23.86 -6.86 20.37
CA LEU A 15 -24.31 -5.87 21.33
C LEU A 15 -25.84 -5.94 21.54
N LEU A 16 -26.61 -6.02 20.46
CA LEU A 16 -28.07 -6.14 20.53
C LEU A 16 -28.51 -7.42 21.24
N ILE A 17 -27.84 -8.55 20.98
CA ILE A 17 -28.14 -9.82 21.67
C ILE A 17 -27.83 -9.70 23.17
N LEU A 18 -26.67 -9.13 23.54
CA LEU A 18 -26.27 -8.96 24.94
C LEU A 18 -27.22 -8.03 25.72
N LEU A 19 -27.72 -6.97 25.08
CA LEU A 19 -28.63 -5.99 25.69
C LEU A 19 -30.08 -6.49 25.76
N LEU A 20 -30.60 -7.05 24.66
CA LEU A 20 -32.03 -7.40 24.56
C LEU A 20 -32.35 -8.79 25.09
N VAL A 21 -31.46 -9.77 24.90
CA VAL A 21 -31.69 -11.16 25.30
C VAL A 21 -31.12 -11.43 26.68
N LEU A 22 -29.85 -11.08 26.91
CA LEU A 22 -29.17 -11.36 28.18
C LEU A 22 -29.38 -10.27 29.24
N LYS A 23 -30.00 -9.13 28.88
CA LYS A 23 -30.21 -7.96 29.76
C LYS A 23 -28.94 -7.57 30.53
N LEU A 24 -27.78 -7.74 29.89
CA LEU A 24 -26.50 -7.47 30.51
C LEU A 24 -26.31 -5.96 30.66
N SER A 25 -25.57 -5.53 31.68
CA SER A 25 -25.27 -4.11 31.84
C SER A 25 -24.62 -3.53 30.58
N TRP A 26 -25.06 -2.34 30.20
CA TRP A 26 -24.73 -1.80 28.88
C TRP A 26 -23.23 -1.57 28.66
N TRP A 27 -22.51 -1.18 29.72
CA TRP A 27 -21.06 -1.03 29.69
C TRP A 27 -20.32 -2.36 29.45
N ILE A 28 -20.74 -3.45 30.07
CA ILE A 28 -20.13 -4.77 29.87
C ILE A 28 -20.44 -5.27 28.45
N GLY A 29 -21.68 -5.09 27.98
CA GLY A 29 -22.06 -5.42 26.60
C GLY A 29 -21.22 -4.66 25.57
N LEU A 30 -20.97 -3.38 25.80
CA LEU A 30 -20.13 -2.55 24.93
C LEU A 30 -18.68 -3.05 24.88
N MET A 31 -18.08 -3.40 26.03
CA MET A 31 -16.72 -3.93 26.08
C MET A 31 -16.60 -5.26 25.32
N ILE A 32 -17.55 -6.18 25.49
CA ILE A 32 -17.56 -7.45 24.76
C ILE A 32 -17.72 -7.21 23.25
N ALA A 33 -18.62 -6.31 22.85
CA ALA A 33 -18.82 -5.96 21.45
C ALA A 33 -17.57 -5.36 20.81
N LEU A 34 -16.82 -4.53 21.54
CA LEU A 34 -15.56 -3.95 21.10
C LEU A 34 -14.46 -5.01 20.93
N VAL A 35 -14.37 -5.97 21.85
CA VAL A 35 -13.44 -7.11 21.75
C VAL A 35 -13.76 -7.95 20.52
N ILE A 36 -15.04 -8.24 20.27
CA ILE A 36 -15.48 -9.01 19.10
C ILE A 36 -15.19 -8.25 17.80
N PHE A 37 -15.47 -6.94 17.78
CA PHE A 37 -15.11 -6.08 16.65
C PHE A 37 -13.61 -6.20 16.33
N ALA A 38 -12.75 -6.02 17.34
CA ALA A 38 -11.31 -6.09 17.18
C ALA A 38 -10.85 -7.48 16.70
N ALA A 39 -11.39 -8.56 17.27
CA ALA A 39 -11.05 -9.93 16.90
C ALA A 39 -11.41 -10.22 15.44
N VAL A 40 -12.64 -9.92 15.02
CA VAL A 40 -13.11 -10.12 13.64
C VAL A 40 -12.27 -9.28 12.68
N PHE A 41 -12.06 -8.00 12.99
CA PHE A 41 -11.28 -7.09 12.16
C PHE A 41 -9.84 -7.57 11.94
N VAL A 42 -9.16 -8.00 13.01
CA VAL A 42 -7.78 -8.52 12.96
C VAL A 42 -7.72 -9.83 12.15
N LEU A 43 -8.69 -10.73 12.30
CA LEU A 43 -8.73 -11.99 11.55
C LEU A 43 -8.85 -11.74 10.04
N PHE A 44 -9.85 -10.97 9.62
CA PHE A 44 -10.03 -10.64 8.20
C PHE A 44 -8.85 -9.85 7.64
N SER A 45 -8.31 -8.90 8.41
CA SER A 45 -7.10 -8.16 8.03
C SER A 45 -5.94 -9.12 7.75
N ARG A 46 -5.67 -10.08 8.65
CA ARG A 46 -4.60 -11.07 8.44
C ARG A 46 -4.87 -11.97 7.24
N ILE A 47 -6.11 -12.39 7.01
CA ILE A 47 -6.47 -13.24 5.87
C ILE A 47 -6.24 -12.50 4.55
N THR A 48 -6.74 -11.26 4.43
CA THR A 48 -6.55 -10.44 3.23
C THR A 48 -5.07 -10.16 2.99
N MET A 49 -4.32 -9.78 4.04
CA MET A 49 -2.89 -9.50 3.90
C MET A 49 -2.09 -10.73 3.48
N LYS A 50 -2.43 -11.93 3.97
CA LYS A 50 -1.80 -13.18 3.49
C LYS A 50 -2.02 -13.40 2.00
N LYS A 51 -3.24 -13.16 1.49
CA LYS A 51 -3.54 -13.29 0.06
C LYS A 51 -2.77 -12.26 -0.78
N VAL A 52 -2.76 -11.00 -0.35
CA VAL A 52 -1.99 -9.93 -1.03
C VAL A 52 -0.50 -10.25 -1.06
N MET A 53 0.08 -10.70 0.06
CA MET A 53 1.49 -11.07 0.13
C MET A 53 1.81 -12.27 -0.76
N ALA A 54 0.93 -13.28 -0.83
CA ALA A 54 1.10 -14.41 -1.74
C ALA A 54 1.13 -13.96 -3.21
N SER A 55 0.26 -13.02 -3.61
CA SER A 55 0.30 -12.43 -4.96
C SER A 55 1.59 -11.66 -5.23
N ILE A 56 2.07 -10.87 -4.26
CA ILE A 56 3.35 -10.13 -4.38
C ILE A 56 4.54 -11.10 -4.48
N GLU A 57 4.55 -12.15 -3.68
CA GLU A 57 5.60 -13.18 -3.70
C GLU A 57 5.61 -13.93 -5.04
N THR A 58 4.45 -14.29 -5.57
CA THR A 58 4.32 -14.98 -6.86
C THR A 58 4.80 -14.09 -8.00
N ALA A 59 4.39 -12.81 -8.00
CA ALA A 59 4.89 -11.81 -8.93
C ALA A 59 6.42 -11.65 -8.81
N GLY A 60 6.96 -11.63 -7.58
CA GLY A 60 8.40 -11.59 -7.33
C GLY A 60 9.15 -12.78 -7.93
N LYS A 61 8.62 -14.01 -7.79
CA LYS A 61 9.19 -15.21 -8.40
C LYS A 61 9.17 -15.14 -9.93
N ASP A 62 8.09 -14.63 -10.51
CA ASP A 62 7.99 -14.44 -11.96
C ASP A 62 9.02 -13.41 -12.49
N LEU A 63 9.35 -12.39 -11.70
CA LEU A 63 10.40 -11.42 -12.04
C LEU A 63 11.81 -12.00 -11.94
N GLN A 64 12.03 -12.97 -11.04
CA GLN A 64 13.31 -13.66 -10.88
C GLN A 64 13.54 -14.78 -11.90
N ALA A 65 12.49 -15.22 -12.60
CA ALA A 65 12.61 -16.21 -13.66
C ALA A 65 13.50 -15.71 -14.82
N GLN A 66 14.09 -16.64 -15.57
CA GLN A 66 14.93 -16.32 -16.72
C GLN A 66 14.34 -16.95 -18.00
N PRO A 67 13.81 -16.15 -18.95
CA PRO A 67 13.65 -14.69 -18.91
C PRO A 67 12.55 -14.21 -17.92
N PRO A 68 12.63 -12.95 -17.42
CA PRO A 68 11.64 -12.41 -16.49
C PRO A 68 10.24 -12.34 -17.10
N ARG A 69 9.25 -12.79 -16.34
CA ARG A 69 7.84 -12.88 -16.77
C ARG A 69 7.04 -11.64 -16.36
N PHE A 70 7.47 -10.48 -16.83
CA PHE A 70 6.90 -9.19 -16.44
C PHE A 70 5.38 -9.09 -16.61
N GLU A 71 4.82 -9.51 -17.75
CA GLU A 71 3.37 -9.44 -18.00
C GLU A 71 2.56 -10.34 -17.08
N LYS A 72 3.13 -11.49 -16.70
CA LYS A 72 2.49 -12.40 -15.75
C LYS A 72 2.48 -11.79 -14.35
N ALA A 73 3.62 -11.28 -13.88
CA ALA A 73 3.71 -10.57 -12.60
C ALA A 73 2.75 -9.37 -12.52
N ILE A 74 2.64 -8.55 -13.59
CA ILE A 74 1.72 -7.41 -13.62
C ILE A 74 0.25 -7.88 -13.56
N ARG A 75 -0.11 -8.94 -14.29
CA ARG A 75 -1.48 -9.49 -14.25
C ARG A 75 -1.84 -10.01 -12.86
N GLU A 76 -0.96 -10.79 -12.23
CA GLU A 76 -1.18 -11.31 -10.87
C GLU A 76 -1.39 -10.18 -9.84
N LEU A 77 -0.62 -9.09 -9.96
CA LEU A 77 -0.79 -7.92 -9.10
C LEU A 77 -2.08 -7.15 -9.41
N LYS A 78 -2.47 -7.03 -10.69
CA LYS A 78 -3.75 -6.42 -11.07
C LYS A 78 -4.93 -7.23 -10.51
N ASP A 79 -4.85 -8.55 -10.56
CA ASP A 79 -5.87 -9.43 -9.97
C ASP A 79 -5.96 -9.22 -8.46
N ALA A 80 -4.85 -8.95 -7.78
CA ALA A 80 -4.82 -8.65 -6.36
C ALA A 80 -5.51 -7.31 -5.99
N LEU A 81 -5.75 -6.39 -6.94
CA LEU A 81 -6.49 -5.14 -6.67
C LEU A 81 -7.93 -5.39 -6.21
N GLN A 82 -8.49 -6.58 -6.43
CA GLN A 82 -9.78 -6.96 -5.84
C GLN A 82 -9.77 -6.88 -4.30
N TYR A 83 -8.58 -7.05 -3.68
CA TYR A 83 -8.40 -6.96 -2.23
C TYR A 83 -8.34 -5.51 -1.70
N SER A 84 -8.19 -4.51 -2.57
CA SER A 84 -8.21 -3.10 -2.20
C SER A 84 -9.49 -2.68 -1.49
N LYS A 85 -10.63 -3.31 -1.84
CA LYS A 85 -11.93 -3.05 -1.20
C LYS A 85 -12.02 -3.59 0.23
N TRP A 86 -11.11 -4.49 0.61
CA TRP A 86 -11.11 -5.16 1.91
C TRP A 86 -10.26 -4.44 2.94
N GLN A 87 -9.11 -3.89 2.55
CA GLN A 87 -8.15 -3.32 3.48
C GLN A 87 -7.53 -2.01 2.97
N LEU A 88 -7.35 -1.05 3.88
CA LEU A 88 -6.73 0.24 3.58
C LEU A 88 -5.27 0.04 3.16
N TYR A 89 -4.76 0.91 2.29
CA TYR A 89 -3.39 0.89 1.76
C TYR A 89 -3.02 -0.28 0.83
N VAL A 90 -3.82 -1.35 0.76
CA VAL A 90 -3.57 -2.47 -0.17
C VAL A 90 -3.52 -1.99 -1.61
N GLU A 91 -4.43 -1.09 -2.00
CA GLU A 91 -4.43 -0.48 -3.34
C GLU A 91 -3.09 0.19 -3.63
N GLY A 92 -2.66 1.10 -2.75
CA GLY A 92 -1.40 1.81 -2.91
C GLY A 92 -0.20 0.88 -2.92
N GLN A 93 -0.19 -0.16 -2.09
CA GLN A 93 0.90 -1.14 -2.02
C GLN A 93 1.01 -1.93 -3.32
N ILE A 94 -0.11 -2.37 -3.90
CA ILE A 94 -0.14 -3.08 -5.18
C ILE A 94 0.28 -2.14 -6.32
N HIS A 95 -0.22 -0.90 -6.33
CA HIS A 95 0.19 0.12 -7.29
C HIS A 95 1.70 0.43 -7.21
N SER A 96 2.29 0.48 -6.01
CA SER A 96 3.76 0.59 -5.85
C SER A 96 4.48 -0.54 -6.58
N GLN A 97 4.05 -1.79 -6.39
CA GLN A 97 4.69 -2.95 -7.00
C GLN A 97 4.56 -2.92 -8.53
N ILE A 98 3.34 -2.69 -9.06
CA ILE A 98 3.11 -2.61 -10.50
C ILE A 98 3.94 -1.46 -11.12
N GLY A 99 3.96 -0.30 -10.48
CA GLY A 99 4.73 0.86 -10.94
C GLY A 99 6.22 0.57 -11.00
N MET A 100 6.79 -0.05 -9.97
CA MET A 100 8.20 -0.47 -9.95
C MET A 100 8.49 -1.48 -11.07
N ILE A 101 7.57 -2.41 -11.35
CA ILE A 101 7.75 -3.39 -12.44
C ILE A 101 7.80 -2.71 -13.81
N TYR A 102 6.84 -1.84 -14.12
CA TYR A 102 6.89 -1.07 -15.36
C TYR A 102 8.16 -0.22 -15.46
N TYR A 103 8.60 0.37 -14.34
CA TYR A 103 9.84 1.15 -14.28
C TYR A 103 11.07 0.29 -14.60
N MET A 104 11.17 -0.93 -14.05
CA MET A 104 12.26 -1.88 -14.36
C MET A 104 12.28 -2.29 -15.84
N LYS A 105 11.10 -2.39 -16.47
CA LYS A 105 10.98 -2.61 -17.93
C LYS A 105 11.32 -1.38 -18.77
N ARG A 106 11.62 -0.23 -18.14
CA ARG A 106 11.79 1.09 -18.79
C ARG A 106 10.52 1.59 -19.48
N ASP A 107 9.36 1.07 -19.11
CA ASP A 107 8.05 1.53 -19.59
C ASP A 107 7.51 2.63 -18.66
N PHE A 108 8.12 3.81 -18.77
CA PHE A 108 7.81 4.94 -17.88
C PHE A 108 6.40 5.52 -18.11
N THR A 109 5.83 5.32 -19.29
CA THR A 109 4.47 5.75 -19.62
C THR A 109 3.46 5.01 -18.77
N ASN A 110 3.59 3.68 -18.66
CA ASN A 110 2.72 2.88 -17.81
C ASN A 110 3.15 2.92 -16.34
N ALA A 111 4.44 3.09 -16.02
CA ALA A 111 4.89 3.19 -14.63
C ALA A 111 4.29 4.40 -13.91
N PHE A 112 4.32 5.57 -14.54
CA PHE A 112 3.95 6.84 -13.93
C PHE A 112 2.56 6.85 -13.24
N PRO A 113 1.44 6.48 -13.89
CA PRO A 113 0.13 6.48 -13.24
C PRO A 113 0.00 5.48 -12.09
N HIS A 114 0.77 4.38 -12.12
CA HIS A 114 0.83 3.44 -10.99
C HIS A 114 1.67 4.00 -9.84
N LEU A 115 2.78 4.67 -10.14
CA LEU A 115 3.64 5.31 -9.15
C LEU A 115 2.94 6.49 -8.46
N GLU A 116 2.11 7.28 -9.17
CA GLU A 116 1.31 8.36 -8.54
C GLU A 116 0.30 7.82 -7.52
N LYS A 117 -0.21 6.60 -7.72
CA LYS A 117 -1.13 5.92 -6.80
C LYS A 117 -0.41 5.10 -5.73
N SER A 118 0.93 5.11 -5.73
CA SER A 118 1.74 4.25 -4.88
C SER A 118 1.61 4.59 -3.40
N PHE A 119 1.85 3.60 -2.54
CA PHE A 119 1.86 3.81 -1.10
C PHE A 119 3.13 4.58 -0.68
N PHE A 120 2.95 5.74 -0.06
CA PHE A 120 4.02 6.65 0.33
C PHE A 120 5.06 6.05 1.31
N LYS A 121 4.73 4.96 2.02
CA LYS A 121 5.71 4.24 2.86
C LYS A 121 6.58 3.27 2.05
N ASN A 122 6.32 3.08 0.76
CA ASN A 122 7.25 2.42 -0.14
C ASN A 122 8.21 3.49 -0.69
N TRP A 123 9.34 3.66 -0.02
CA TRP A 123 10.32 4.67 -0.40
C TRP A 123 10.84 4.49 -1.83
N ALA A 124 11.02 3.25 -2.28
CA ALA A 124 11.56 2.95 -3.61
C ALA A 124 10.60 3.39 -4.72
N ALA A 125 9.31 3.04 -4.60
CA ALA A 125 8.30 3.50 -5.56
C ALA A 125 8.14 5.03 -5.53
N THR A 126 8.18 5.64 -4.34
CA THR A 126 8.07 7.10 -4.19
C THR A 126 9.28 7.82 -4.80
N ALA A 127 10.48 7.27 -4.64
CA ALA A 127 11.69 7.79 -5.27
C ALA A 127 11.66 7.65 -6.79
N MET A 128 11.19 6.51 -7.33
CA MET A 128 10.98 6.35 -8.78
C MET A 128 9.96 7.36 -9.34
N LEU A 129 8.92 7.70 -8.57
CA LEU A 129 7.99 8.77 -8.93
C LEU A 129 8.69 10.14 -8.97
N ALA A 130 9.50 10.45 -7.96
CA ALA A 130 10.24 11.71 -7.91
C ALA A 130 11.21 11.84 -9.10
N ILE A 131 11.95 10.79 -9.43
CA ILE A 131 12.81 10.75 -10.63
C ILE A 131 11.97 10.95 -11.90
N SER A 132 10.78 10.34 -11.98
CA SER A 132 9.88 10.54 -13.11
C SER A 132 9.42 12.00 -13.25
N TYR A 133 9.22 12.73 -12.15
CA TYR A 133 8.97 14.16 -12.16
C TYR A 133 10.19 14.97 -12.60
N MET A 134 11.39 14.61 -12.13
CA MET A 134 12.66 15.25 -12.55
C MET A 134 12.85 15.18 -14.07
N LYS A 135 12.70 13.99 -14.66
CA LYS A 135 12.83 13.79 -16.12
C LYS A 135 11.78 14.54 -16.93
N ARG A 136 10.66 14.93 -16.30
CA ARG A 136 9.59 15.74 -16.90
C ARG A 136 9.74 17.24 -16.60
N GLN A 137 10.88 17.67 -16.07
CA GLN A 137 11.15 19.07 -15.69
C GLN A 137 10.13 19.62 -14.65
N LYS A 138 9.55 18.75 -13.82
CA LYS A 138 8.61 19.13 -12.75
C LYS A 138 9.32 19.15 -11.40
N LYS A 139 10.25 20.09 -11.23
CA LYS A 139 11.14 20.18 -10.07
C LYS A 139 10.39 20.28 -8.74
N ASP A 140 9.39 21.17 -8.63
CA ASP A 140 8.62 21.33 -7.39
C ASP A 140 7.94 20.03 -6.95
N LYS A 141 7.40 19.27 -7.92
CA LYS A 141 6.78 17.98 -7.65
C LYS A 141 7.81 16.95 -7.21
N MET A 142 8.98 16.91 -7.85
CA MET A 142 10.08 16.05 -7.44
C MET A 142 10.47 16.33 -5.97
N ILE A 143 10.71 17.59 -5.62
CA ILE A 143 11.07 18.01 -4.25
C ILE A 143 10.01 17.57 -3.26
N SER A 144 8.74 17.95 -3.48
CA SER A 144 7.64 17.58 -2.57
C SER A 144 7.47 16.05 -2.41
N THR A 145 7.81 15.29 -3.47
CA THR A 145 7.72 13.83 -3.45
C THR A 145 8.85 13.23 -2.62
N PHE A 146 10.08 13.75 -2.75
CA PHE A 146 11.22 13.34 -1.93
C PHE A 146 11.06 13.75 -0.46
N GLU A 147 10.63 14.98 -0.17
CA GLU A 147 10.34 15.45 1.19
C GLU A 147 9.34 14.54 1.89
N ARG A 148 8.25 14.19 1.20
CA ARG A 148 7.29 13.22 1.69
C ARG A 148 7.92 11.84 1.89
N ALA A 149 8.76 11.38 0.97
CA ALA A 149 9.43 10.09 1.11
C ALA A 149 10.32 10.05 2.36
N VAL A 150 11.15 11.06 2.60
CA VAL A 150 12.07 11.12 3.75
C VAL A 150 11.32 11.33 5.07
N GLN A 151 10.20 12.05 5.07
CA GLN A 151 9.36 12.21 6.26
C GLN A 151 8.89 10.85 6.81
N TRP A 152 8.54 9.91 5.93
CA TRP A 152 8.02 8.60 6.31
C TRP A 152 9.08 7.49 6.34
N ASN A 153 10.24 7.71 5.70
CA ASN A 153 11.29 6.70 5.52
C ASN A 153 12.69 7.24 5.85
N GLY A 154 12.81 8.20 6.78
CA GLY A 154 14.05 8.94 7.03
C GLY A 154 15.26 8.12 7.50
N LYS A 155 15.09 6.83 7.81
CA LYS A 155 16.17 5.89 8.13
C LYS A 155 16.87 5.32 6.89
N GLU A 156 16.26 5.47 5.71
CA GLU A 156 16.79 4.92 4.46
C GLU A 156 17.87 5.86 3.90
N SER A 157 19.14 5.56 4.18
CA SER A 157 20.27 6.39 3.74
C SER A 157 20.32 6.54 2.21
N LEU A 158 19.99 5.48 1.47
CA LEU A 158 19.96 5.51 0.01
C LEU A 158 18.92 6.51 -0.54
N LEU A 159 17.80 6.69 0.17
CA LEU A 159 16.79 7.69 -0.22
C LEU A 159 17.34 9.11 -0.11
N TRP A 160 18.06 9.42 0.97
CA TRP A 160 18.71 10.72 1.14
C TRP A 160 19.77 10.98 0.07
N SER A 161 20.64 10.00 -0.19
CA SER A 161 21.67 10.11 -1.23
C SER A 161 21.05 10.34 -2.61
N LEU A 162 19.97 9.62 -2.92
CA LEU A 162 19.26 9.78 -4.18
C LEU A 162 18.58 11.15 -4.30
N TYR A 163 18.00 11.65 -3.21
CA TYR A 163 17.40 12.97 -3.18
C TYR A 163 18.46 14.06 -3.43
N ALA A 164 19.58 14.02 -2.71
CA ALA A 164 20.69 14.96 -2.89
C ALA A 164 21.24 14.94 -4.33
N TYR A 165 21.38 13.75 -4.92
CA TYR A 165 21.78 13.61 -6.33
C TYR A 165 20.80 14.30 -7.27
N CYS A 166 19.49 14.08 -7.10
CA CYS A 166 18.46 14.71 -7.92
C CYS A 166 18.41 16.23 -7.76
N MET A 167 18.69 16.77 -6.56
CA MET A 167 18.79 18.21 -6.32
C MET A 167 19.96 18.83 -7.08
N ASN A 168 21.14 18.19 -6.97
CA ASN A 168 22.36 18.62 -7.68
C ASN A 168 22.17 18.60 -9.21
N GLU A 169 21.60 17.53 -9.76
CA GLU A 169 21.27 17.44 -11.19
C GLU A 169 20.22 18.49 -11.64
N SER A 170 19.34 18.91 -10.74
CA SER A 170 18.31 19.92 -11.00
C SER A 170 18.79 21.36 -10.76
N GLY A 171 20.10 21.56 -10.58
CA GLY A 171 20.75 22.88 -10.48
C GLY A 171 20.64 23.56 -9.11
N GLU A 172 20.35 22.83 -8.04
CA GLU A 172 20.44 23.35 -6.65
C GLU A 172 21.53 22.61 -5.86
N PRO A 173 22.43 23.31 -5.15
CA PRO A 173 23.31 22.66 -4.19
C PRO A 173 22.46 22.07 -3.05
N ALA A 174 22.77 20.81 -2.70
CA ALA A 174 22.11 20.03 -1.64
C ALA A 174 22.26 20.63 -0.25
#